data_AF-A0A972KAU7-F1
#
_entry.id   AF-A0A972KAU7-F1
#
_cell.length_a   1.000
_cell.length_b   1.000
_cell.length_c   1.000
_cell.angle_alpha   90.00
_cell.angle_beta   90.00
_cell.angle_gamma   90.00
#
_symmetry.space_group_name_H-M   'P 1'
#
loop_
_entity.id
_entity.type
_entity.pdbx_description
1 polymer ?
#
loop_
_entity_poly.entity_id
_entity_poly.type
_entity_poly.pdbx_seq_one_letter_code
_entity_poly.pdbx_strand_id
1 'polypeptide(L)'
;MTLVDINAKIPNNVDLAGDRKLQRALESWQPKFIKWWEELGPVAHKTDPVYLRTAISVGKEGWANFDYVSMPDYRWGVFLSEPEPDRKIAFGDHKGEAVWQEVPGEFRADLRRLIVVQGDTEPASVEQQRHLCLTAPSLYDMRNLFQVNVEEGRHLWAMVYLLHGHFGRDGRDEADEMLERHSGDPDNPRILGAFNEETPDWLSFYMFTYFTDRDGKYQLASLRESAFDPLSRTCEFMLKEEAHHMFVGATGVGRVVQRTIELMRE
;
A
#
# COMPACT_ATOMS: atom_id res chain seq x y z
N MET A 1 -0.80 12.79 20.61
CA MET A 1 -1.52 12.19 19.49
C MET A 1 -1.58 13.18 18.36
N THR A 2 -1.07 12.80 17.20
CA THR A 2 -1.18 13.63 15.99
C THR A 2 -2.64 13.66 15.55
N LEU A 3 -3.20 14.87 15.39
CA LEU A 3 -4.57 15.03 14.90
C LEU A 3 -4.62 14.61 13.43
N VAL A 4 -5.55 13.72 13.08
CA VAL A 4 -5.80 13.31 11.69
C VAL A 4 -6.85 14.22 11.08
N ASP A 5 -6.53 14.83 9.95
CA ASP A 5 -7.51 15.57 9.14
C ASP A 5 -8.23 14.59 8.22
N ILE A 6 -9.35 14.04 8.69
CA ILE A 6 -10.21 13.13 7.93
C ILE A 6 -11.08 13.84 6.87
N ASN A 7 -11.23 15.17 7.00
CA ASN A 7 -12.10 15.98 6.14
C ASN A 7 -11.36 16.52 4.91
N ALA A 8 -10.03 16.55 4.92
CA ALA A 8 -9.21 16.86 3.75
C ALA A 8 -9.56 15.98 2.56
N LYS A 9 -9.37 16.49 1.33
CA LYS A 9 -9.57 15.68 0.10
C LYS A 9 -8.73 14.39 0.13
N ILE A 10 -7.52 14.49 0.68
CA ILE A 10 -6.62 13.37 0.99
C ILE A 10 -6.49 13.32 2.52
N PRO A 11 -7.19 12.40 3.22
CA PRO A 11 -7.07 12.26 4.66
C PRO A 11 -5.63 12.05 5.09
N ASN A 12 -5.16 12.73 6.12
CA ASN A 12 -3.75 12.62 6.51
C ASN A 12 -3.45 13.06 7.95
N ASN A 13 -2.27 12.69 8.43
CA ASN A 13 -1.72 13.14 9.72
C ASN A 13 -0.35 13.82 9.58
N VAL A 14 -0.06 14.39 8.41
CA VAL A 14 1.25 14.98 8.07
C VAL A 14 1.18 16.49 7.82
N ASP A 15 0.08 17.13 8.25
CA ASP A 15 -0.19 18.56 8.02
C ASP A 15 -0.10 18.97 6.54
N LEU A 16 -0.74 18.20 5.66
CA LEU A 16 -0.71 18.48 4.22
C LEU A 16 -1.28 19.87 3.88
N ALA A 17 -2.23 20.38 4.66
CA ALA A 17 -2.79 21.72 4.49
C ALA A 17 -1.77 22.85 4.78
N GLY A 18 -0.78 22.58 5.64
CA GLY A 18 0.35 23.46 5.91
C GLY A 18 1.31 23.60 4.73
N ASP A 19 1.48 22.55 3.92
CA ASP A 19 2.27 22.57 2.68
C ASP A 19 1.38 22.61 1.42
N ARG A 20 0.94 23.81 1.06
CA ARG A 20 0.10 24.04 -0.13
C ARG A 20 0.75 23.58 -1.44
N LYS A 21 2.08 23.54 -1.52
CA LYS A 21 2.77 23.12 -2.75
C LYS A 21 2.67 21.60 -2.89
N LEU A 22 2.96 20.86 -1.82
CA LEU A 22 2.82 19.41 -1.78
C LEU A 22 1.36 18.98 -1.96
N GLN A 23 0.43 19.65 -1.26
CA GLN A 23 -1.01 19.39 -1.40
C GLN A 23 -1.45 19.48 -2.85
N ARG A 24 -1.14 20.58 -3.55
CA ARG A 24 -1.51 20.76 -4.96
C ARG A 24 -0.88 19.70 -5.87
N ALA A 25 0.36 19.30 -5.61
CA ALA A 25 1.01 18.27 -6.40
C ALA A 25 0.31 16.92 -6.26
N LEU A 26 -0.01 16.50 -5.02
CA LEU A 26 -0.75 15.26 -4.79
C LEU A 26 -2.19 15.32 -5.32
N GLU A 27 -2.88 16.45 -5.16
CA GLU A 27 -4.23 16.64 -5.71
C GLU A 27 -4.24 16.68 -7.24
N SER A 28 -3.13 17.06 -7.90
CA SER A 28 -2.97 16.96 -9.36
C SER A 28 -2.65 15.55 -9.86
N TRP A 29 -2.05 14.71 -9.01
CA TRP A 29 -1.77 13.31 -9.31
C TRP A 29 -3.00 12.42 -9.05
N GLN A 30 -3.85 12.79 -8.07
CA GLN A 30 -5.05 12.04 -7.71
C GLN A 30 -5.93 11.62 -8.91
N PRO A 31 -6.25 12.49 -9.89
CA PRO A 31 -7.08 12.08 -11.03
C PRO A 31 -6.41 11.00 -11.90
N LYS A 32 -5.08 10.98 -11.99
CA LYS A 32 -4.33 9.92 -12.69
C LYS A 32 -4.45 8.59 -11.97
N PHE A 33 -4.30 8.61 -10.64
CA PHE A 33 -4.51 7.42 -9.80
C PHE A 33 -5.94 6.89 -9.92
N ILE A 34 -6.96 7.76 -9.88
CA ILE A 34 -8.36 7.33 -10.03
C ILE A 34 -8.61 6.73 -11.41
N LYS A 35 -8.05 7.32 -12.48
CA LYS A 35 -8.12 6.74 -13.82
C LYS A 35 -7.46 5.35 -13.87
N TRP A 36 -6.26 5.20 -13.30
CA TRP A 36 -5.61 3.90 -13.19
C TRP A 36 -6.48 2.90 -12.42
N TRP A 37 -7.06 3.30 -11.29
CA TRP A 37 -7.96 2.43 -10.50
C TRP A 37 -9.20 2.00 -11.30
N GLU A 38 -9.81 2.91 -12.06
CA GLU A 38 -10.95 2.59 -12.92
C GLU A 38 -10.59 1.62 -14.05
N GLU A 39 -9.39 1.74 -14.61
CA GLU A 39 -8.92 0.91 -15.74
C GLU A 39 -8.39 -0.44 -15.26
N LEU A 40 -7.62 -0.48 -14.16
CA LEU A 40 -6.80 -1.61 -13.75
C LEU A 40 -7.09 -2.15 -12.35
N GLY A 41 -7.98 -1.50 -11.59
CA GLY A 41 -8.59 -2.08 -10.38
C GLY A 41 -9.61 -3.18 -10.70
N PRO A 42 -10.38 -3.65 -9.69
CA PRO A 42 -11.35 -4.73 -9.84
C PRO A 42 -12.29 -4.57 -11.03
N VAL A 43 -12.45 -5.62 -11.84
CA VAL A 43 -13.15 -5.52 -13.13
C VAL A 43 -14.68 -5.46 -13.01
N ALA A 44 -15.24 -5.90 -11.89
CA ALA A 44 -16.67 -5.88 -11.58
C ALA A 44 -16.90 -5.27 -10.18
N HIS A 45 -18.16 -4.98 -9.86
CA HIS A 45 -18.58 -4.40 -8.57
C HIS A 45 -17.96 -3.02 -8.27
N LYS A 46 -17.59 -2.27 -9.31
CA LYS A 46 -16.86 -0.99 -9.18
C LYS A 46 -17.61 0.06 -8.36
N THR A 47 -18.93 0.12 -8.47
CA THR A 47 -19.78 1.11 -7.77
C THR A 47 -20.68 0.47 -6.71
N ASP A 48 -20.49 -0.81 -6.42
CA ASP A 48 -21.27 -1.48 -5.40
C ASP A 48 -20.79 -1.02 -4.02
N PRO A 49 -21.69 -0.81 -3.05
CA PRO A 49 -21.29 -0.51 -1.69
C PRO A 49 -20.60 -1.74 -1.08
N VAL A 50 -19.31 -1.62 -0.79
CA VAL A 50 -18.51 -2.68 -0.14
C VAL A 50 -18.26 -2.29 1.31
N TYR A 51 -18.50 -3.20 2.24
CA TYR A 51 -18.18 -2.97 3.65
C TYR A 51 -16.66 -3.05 3.85
N LEU A 52 -15.99 -1.89 3.89
CA LEU A 52 -14.53 -1.76 3.92
C LEU A 52 -14.06 -1.05 5.19
N ARG A 53 -12.85 -1.38 5.62
CA ARG A 53 -12.08 -0.65 6.62
C ARG A 53 -11.39 0.52 5.94
N THR A 54 -11.49 1.70 6.54
CA THR A 54 -10.73 2.90 6.18
C THR A 54 -9.97 3.39 7.40
N ALA A 55 -8.69 3.73 7.22
CA ALA A 55 -7.87 4.31 8.28
C ALA A 55 -8.30 5.76 8.59
N ILE A 56 -8.52 6.07 9.87
CA ILE A 56 -8.91 7.40 10.37
C ILE A 56 -8.02 7.92 11.52
N SER A 57 -7.08 7.10 11.98
CA SER A 57 -6.11 7.44 13.03
C SER A 57 -4.83 6.63 12.82
N VAL A 58 -3.75 6.97 13.54
CA VAL A 58 -2.47 6.22 13.53
C VAL A 58 -2.15 5.58 14.89
N GLY A 59 -3.01 5.79 15.89
CA GLY A 59 -2.86 5.23 17.22
C GLY A 59 -3.01 3.70 17.25
N LYS A 60 -2.77 3.10 18.43
CA LYS A 60 -2.97 1.66 18.67
C LYS A 60 -4.46 1.27 18.65
N GLU A 61 -5.34 2.20 19.00
CA GLU A 61 -6.79 1.99 19.08
C GLU A 61 -7.54 2.98 18.18
N GLY A 62 -8.73 2.59 17.70
CA GLY A 62 -9.64 3.47 16.98
C GLY A 62 -9.17 3.94 15.60
N TRP A 63 -8.17 3.26 15.00
CA TRP A 63 -7.67 3.62 13.67
C TRP A 63 -8.54 3.09 12.53
N ALA A 64 -9.24 1.98 12.75
CA ALA A 64 -10.05 1.31 11.74
C ALA A 64 -11.53 1.75 11.85
N ASN A 65 -12.03 2.43 10.82
CA ASN A 65 -13.46 2.70 10.65
C ASN A 65 -14.04 1.76 9.59
N PHE A 66 -15.14 1.06 9.89
CA PHE A 66 -15.79 0.18 8.94
C PHE A 66 -17.13 0.75 8.50
N ASP A 67 -17.31 0.92 7.19
CA ASP A 67 -18.57 1.35 6.61
C ASP A 67 -18.70 0.84 5.16
N TYR A 68 -19.91 0.96 4.61
CA TYR A 68 -20.14 0.72 3.19
C TYR A 68 -19.66 1.90 2.36
N VAL A 69 -18.80 1.62 1.38
CA VAL A 69 -18.28 2.62 0.45
C VAL A 69 -18.09 2.00 -0.93
N SER A 70 -18.36 2.77 -1.97
CA SER A 70 -17.95 2.41 -3.33
C SER A 70 -16.44 2.59 -3.45
N MET A 71 -15.72 1.61 -3.99
CA MET A 71 -14.25 1.69 -4.03
C MET A 71 -13.67 2.96 -4.67
N PRO A 72 -14.23 3.54 -5.76
CA PRO A 72 -13.77 4.82 -6.31
C PRO A 72 -13.88 6.00 -5.34
N ASP A 73 -14.79 5.91 -4.37
CA ASP A 73 -14.99 6.91 -3.30
C ASP A 73 -14.17 6.58 -2.04
N TYR A 74 -13.36 5.50 -2.07
CA TYR A 74 -12.51 5.14 -0.95
C TYR A 74 -11.57 6.30 -0.59
N ARG A 75 -11.42 6.50 0.71
CA ARG A 75 -10.73 7.68 1.25
C ARG A 75 -9.24 7.37 1.41
N TRP A 76 -8.54 7.18 0.28
CA TRP A 76 -7.09 6.96 0.27
C TRP A 76 -6.36 8.13 0.92
N GLY A 77 -5.60 7.82 1.99
CA GLY A 77 -4.95 8.81 2.83
C GLY A 77 -3.47 8.53 3.06
N VAL A 78 -2.79 9.53 3.62
CA VAL A 78 -1.36 9.50 3.96
C VAL A 78 -1.21 9.45 5.47
N PHE A 79 -0.76 8.31 5.98
CA PHE A 79 -0.65 8.06 7.41
C PHE A 79 0.75 7.58 7.77
N LEU A 80 1.42 8.34 8.64
CA LEU A 80 2.71 7.99 9.22
C LEU A 80 2.51 7.66 10.71
N SER A 81 3.18 6.64 11.21
CA SER A 81 3.24 6.38 12.66
C SER A 81 3.77 7.60 13.43
N GLU A 82 3.43 7.69 14.72
CA GLU A 82 3.85 8.83 15.54
C GLU A 82 5.38 8.93 15.61
N PRO A 83 5.97 10.14 15.52
CA PRO A 83 7.41 10.30 15.65
C PRO A 83 7.86 9.97 17.07
N GLU A 84 9.01 9.30 17.20
CA GLU A 84 9.67 9.09 18.48
C GLU A 84 10.58 10.29 18.80
N PRO A 85 10.39 10.97 19.96
CA PRO A 85 11.26 12.06 20.36
C PRO A 85 12.73 11.60 20.45
N ASP A 86 13.64 12.43 19.93
CA ASP A 86 15.10 12.18 19.97
C ASP A 86 15.56 10.85 19.33
N ARG A 87 14.74 10.25 18.45
CA ARG A 87 15.08 9.00 17.74
C ARG A 87 16.46 9.09 17.09
N LYS A 88 17.26 8.03 17.31
CA LYS A 88 18.62 7.91 16.78
C LYS A 88 18.70 6.81 15.72
N ILE A 89 19.61 6.99 14.77
CA ILE A 89 19.94 5.98 13.77
C ILE A 89 20.53 4.75 14.49
N ALA A 90 19.97 3.58 14.26
CA ALA A 90 20.26 2.37 15.04
C ALA A 90 21.44 1.54 14.52
N PHE A 91 21.86 1.73 13.27
CA PHE A 91 22.90 0.93 12.62
C PHE A 91 23.71 1.71 11.57
N GLY A 92 24.75 1.06 11.03
CA GLY A 92 25.59 1.62 9.98
C GLY A 92 26.56 2.72 10.46
N ASP A 93 27.12 3.44 9.50
CA ASP A 93 28.18 4.44 9.75
C ASP A 93 27.68 5.65 10.55
N HIS A 94 26.39 5.98 10.45
CA HIS A 94 25.74 7.08 11.16
C HIS A 94 25.08 6.67 12.50
N LYS A 95 25.40 5.49 13.02
CA LYS A 95 24.79 4.98 14.25
C LYS A 95 24.97 5.95 15.42
N GLY A 96 23.86 6.28 16.09
CA GLY A 96 23.83 7.20 17.23
C GLY A 96 23.57 8.67 16.85
N GLU A 97 23.64 9.02 15.56
CA GLU A 97 23.21 10.33 15.08
C GLU A 97 21.67 10.47 15.11
N ALA A 98 21.18 11.70 15.00
CA ALA A 98 19.74 11.93 14.86
C ALA A 98 19.22 11.39 13.51
N VAL A 99 18.02 10.82 13.51
CA VAL A 99 17.36 10.41 12.25
C VAL A 99 17.11 11.62 11.34
N TRP A 100 17.12 11.36 10.04
CA TRP A 100 16.96 12.38 9.01
C TRP A 100 15.49 12.63 8.71
N GLN A 101 15.09 13.90 8.72
CA GLN A 101 13.76 14.35 8.25
C GLN A 101 13.78 14.69 6.76
N GLU A 102 14.95 14.99 6.21
CA GLU A 102 15.19 15.21 4.79
C GLU A 102 16.30 14.28 4.29
N VAL A 103 16.22 13.89 3.03
CA VAL A 103 17.17 12.94 2.45
C VAL A 103 18.52 13.60 2.22
N PRO A 104 19.63 13.10 2.82
CA PRO A 104 20.96 13.58 2.51
C PRO A 104 21.28 13.43 1.02
N GLY A 105 21.93 14.44 0.43
CA GLY A 105 22.15 14.49 -1.02
C GLY A 105 22.88 13.26 -1.57
N GLU A 106 23.82 12.71 -0.82
CA GLU A 106 24.59 11.52 -1.19
C GLU A 106 23.74 10.24 -1.31
N PHE A 107 22.65 10.12 -0.54
CA PHE A 107 21.76 8.95 -0.55
C PHE A 107 20.50 9.14 -1.38
N ARG A 108 20.35 10.30 -2.02
CA ARG A 108 19.10 10.69 -2.71
C ARG A 108 18.70 9.74 -3.82
N ALA A 109 19.64 9.29 -4.65
CA ALA A 109 19.33 8.38 -5.75
C ALA A 109 18.94 6.98 -5.24
N ASP A 110 19.67 6.45 -4.27
CA ASP A 110 19.43 5.11 -3.73
C ASP A 110 18.13 5.03 -2.93
N LEU A 111 17.85 6.02 -2.07
CA LEU A 111 16.58 6.06 -1.33
C LEU A 111 15.38 6.25 -2.26
N ARG A 112 15.52 7.05 -3.33
CA ARG A 112 14.45 7.16 -4.35
C ARG A 112 14.18 5.81 -4.97
N ARG A 113 15.23 5.12 -5.44
CA ARG A 113 15.10 3.79 -6.05
C ARG A 113 14.43 2.79 -5.12
N LEU A 114 14.79 2.76 -3.83
CA LEU A 114 14.14 1.88 -2.85
C LEU A 114 12.65 2.17 -2.69
N ILE A 115 12.28 3.45 -2.59
CA ILE A 115 10.87 3.87 -2.47
C ILE A 115 10.09 3.51 -3.73
N VAL A 116 10.67 3.69 -4.91
CA VAL A 116 10.02 3.35 -6.19
C VAL A 116 9.84 1.85 -6.33
N VAL A 117 10.86 1.04 -6.02
CA VAL A 117 10.75 -0.42 -6.12
C VAL A 117 9.69 -0.97 -5.17
N GLN A 118 9.61 -0.46 -3.94
CA GLN A 118 8.52 -0.80 -3.01
C GLN A 118 7.17 -0.30 -3.55
N GLY A 119 7.09 0.96 -4.00
CA GLY A 119 5.85 1.54 -4.50
C GLY A 119 5.31 0.88 -5.76
N ASP A 120 6.16 0.24 -6.55
CA ASP A 120 5.78 -0.43 -7.80
C ASP A 120 5.07 -1.77 -7.57
N THR A 121 5.29 -2.42 -6.42
CA THR A 121 4.64 -3.70 -6.09
C THR A 121 3.16 -3.54 -5.77
N GLU A 122 2.79 -2.38 -5.23
CA GLU A 122 1.45 -2.14 -4.68
C GLU A 122 0.37 -2.07 -5.79
N PRO A 123 0.53 -1.28 -6.87
CA PRO A 123 -0.40 -1.33 -7.99
C PRO A 123 -0.27 -2.62 -8.81
N ALA A 124 0.89 -3.28 -8.80
CA ALA A 124 1.08 -4.55 -9.49
C ALA A 124 0.19 -5.65 -8.90
N SER A 125 0.10 -5.76 -7.57
CA SER A 125 -0.76 -6.76 -6.93
C SER A 125 -2.24 -6.52 -7.25
N VAL A 126 -2.68 -5.26 -7.31
CA VAL A 126 -4.04 -4.88 -7.74
C VAL A 126 -4.29 -5.34 -9.19
N GLU A 127 -3.35 -5.08 -10.09
CA GLU A 127 -3.43 -5.49 -11.50
C GLU A 127 -3.51 -7.00 -11.66
N GLN A 128 -2.67 -7.76 -10.94
CA GLN A 128 -2.66 -9.22 -10.97
C GLN A 128 -3.99 -9.84 -10.50
N GLN A 129 -4.66 -9.17 -9.54
CA GLN A 129 -5.81 -9.70 -8.81
C GLN A 129 -7.17 -9.23 -9.35
N ARG A 130 -7.19 -8.27 -10.28
CA ARG A 130 -8.39 -7.54 -10.72
C ARG A 130 -9.56 -8.40 -11.21
N HIS A 131 -9.29 -9.61 -11.70
CA HIS A 131 -10.30 -10.52 -12.26
C HIS A 131 -10.94 -11.45 -11.21
N LEU A 132 -10.32 -11.62 -10.03
CA LEU A 132 -10.71 -12.62 -9.04
C LEU A 132 -12.12 -12.40 -8.47
N CYS A 133 -12.63 -11.16 -8.51
CA CYS A 133 -13.99 -10.84 -8.06
C CYS A 133 -15.08 -11.59 -8.85
N LEU A 134 -14.81 -12.00 -10.09
CA LEU A 134 -15.77 -12.72 -10.94
C LEU A 134 -16.04 -14.17 -10.49
N THR A 135 -15.09 -14.75 -9.74
CA THR A 135 -15.14 -16.15 -9.30
C THR A 135 -15.02 -16.26 -7.78
N ALA A 136 -15.42 -15.21 -7.06
CA ALA A 136 -15.29 -15.19 -5.61
C ALA A 136 -16.07 -16.35 -4.96
N PRO A 137 -15.45 -17.15 -4.09
CA PRO A 137 -16.12 -18.31 -3.48
C PRO A 137 -17.18 -17.91 -2.44
N SER A 138 -17.18 -16.66 -1.99
CA SER A 138 -18.21 -16.07 -1.14
C SER A 138 -18.14 -14.54 -1.15
N LEU A 139 -19.18 -13.88 -0.64
CA LEU A 139 -19.14 -12.42 -0.39
C LEU A 139 -18.07 -12.03 0.65
N TYR A 140 -17.79 -12.91 1.61
CA TYR A 140 -16.73 -12.70 2.60
C TYR A 140 -15.37 -12.63 1.94
N ASP A 141 -15.09 -13.59 1.04
CA ASP A 141 -13.82 -13.66 0.31
C ASP A 141 -13.69 -12.49 -0.67
N MET A 142 -14.77 -12.14 -1.38
CA MET A 142 -14.80 -10.97 -2.25
C MET A 142 -14.53 -9.66 -1.50
N ARG A 143 -15.12 -9.47 -0.32
CA ARG A 143 -14.87 -8.29 0.53
C ARG A 143 -13.43 -8.23 1.04
N ASN A 144 -12.81 -9.38 1.34
CA ASN A 144 -11.40 -9.43 1.72
C ASN A 144 -10.47 -9.10 0.54
N LEU A 145 -10.75 -9.62 -0.66
CA LEU A 145 -10.04 -9.22 -1.88
C LEU A 145 -10.09 -7.70 -2.07
N PHE A 146 -11.29 -7.11 -1.99
CA PHE A 146 -11.44 -5.66 -2.14
C PHE A 146 -10.76 -4.86 -1.03
N GLN A 147 -10.73 -5.39 0.20
CA GLN A 147 -9.96 -4.76 1.28
C GLN A 147 -8.46 -4.73 0.97
N VAL A 148 -7.89 -5.86 0.53
CA VAL A 148 -6.49 -5.92 0.10
C VAL A 148 -6.26 -4.91 -1.03
N ASN A 149 -7.10 -4.91 -2.07
CA ASN A 149 -6.88 -4.01 -3.20
C ASN A 149 -6.89 -2.52 -2.83
N VAL A 150 -7.81 -2.06 -1.97
CA VAL A 150 -7.83 -0.64 -1.55
C VAL A 150 -6.68 -0.29 -0.61
N GLU A 151 -6.20 -1.25 0.19
CA GLU A 151 -5.02 -1.08 1.06
C GLU A 151 -3.73 -1.02 0.24
N GLU A 152 -3.57 -1.85 -0.77
CA GLU A 152 -2.45 -1.76 -1.72
C GLU A 152 -2.49 -0.46 -2.54
N GLY A 153 -3.69 -0.03 -2.95
CA GLY A 153 -3.88 1.32 -3.50
C GLY A 153 -3.40 2.42 -2.54
N ARG A 154 -3.62 2.27 -1.23
CA ARG A 154 -3.15 3.21 -0.19
C ARG A 154 -1.63 3.12 0.01
N HIS A 155 -1.05 1.94 -0.14
CA HIS A 155 0.41 1.73 -0.09
C HIS A 155 1.11 2.50 -1.21
N LEU A 156 0.55 2.50 -2.43
CA LEU A 156 1.04 3.36 -3.52
C LEU A 156 0.98 4.85 -3.13
N TRP A 157 -0.15 5.31 -2.57
CA TRP A 157 -0.28 6.69 -2.06
C TRP A 157 0.79 7.06 -1.02
N ALA A 158 1.17 6.11 -0.16
CA ALA A 158 2.20 6.31 0.84
C ALA A 158 3.59 6.54 0.22
N MET A 159 3.97 5.75 -0.79
CA MET A 159 5.25 5.93 -1.49
C MET A 159 5.25 7.20 -2.35
N VAL A 160 4.15 7.49 -3.04
CA VAL A 160 3.98 8.73 -3.83
C VAL A 160 4.08 9.99 -2.96
N TYR A 161 3.52 9.96 -1.75
CA TYR A 161 3.69 11.05 -0.78
C TYR A 161 5.17 11.31 -0.47
N LEU A 162 5.95 10.26 -0.19
CA LEU A 162 7.38 10.41 0.09
C LEU A 162 8.15 10.96 -1.12
N LEU A 163 7.83 10.46 -2.32
CA LEU A 163 8.42 10.92 -3.58
C LEU A 163 8.13 12.41 -3.83
N HIS A 164 6.88 12.83 -3.72
CA HIS A 164 6.48 14.22 -3.91
C HIS A 164 7.06 15.14 -2.82
N GLY A 165 7.05 14.70 -1.57
CA GLY A 165 7.49 15.47 -0.40
C GLY A 165 9.00 15.71 -0.37
N HIS A 166 9.80 14.70 -0.72
CA HIS A 166 11.24 14.73 -0.47
C HIS A 166 12.11 14.62 -1.74
N PHE A 167 11.56 14.17 -2.87
CA PHE A 167 12.32 13.91 -4.09
C PHE A 167 12.11 14.93 -5.22
N GLY A 168 11.26 15.94 -5.01
CA GLY A 168 11.19 17.11 -5.89
C GLY A 168 10.62 16.77 -7.27
N ARG A 169 11.30 17.16 -8.36
CA ARG A 169 10.83 16.87 -9.72
C ARG A 169 10.91 15.39 -10.04
N ASP A 170 12.09 14.79 -9.83
CA ASP A 170 12.30 13.37 -10.08
C ASP A 170 11.29 12.50 -9.32
N GLY A 171 10.93 12.87 -8.08
CA GLY A 171 9.88 12.15 -7.34
C GLY A 171 8.50 12.20 -7.99
N ARG A 172 8.14 13.30 -8.66
CA ARG A 172 6.87 13.38 -9.40
C ARG A 172 6.92 12.56 -10.69
N ASP A 173 8.06 12.59 -11.37
CA ASP A 173 8.25 11.83 -12.61
C ASP A 173 8.17 10.32 -12.29
N GLU A 174 8.81 9.84 -11.22
CA GLU A 174 8.72 8.44 -10.77
C GLU A 174 7.29 8.02 -10.34
N ALA A 175 6.54 8.93 -9.71
CA ALA A 175 5.15 8.70 -9.32
C ALA A 175 4.20 8.58 -10.53
N ASP A 176 4.50 9.31 -11.60
CA ASP A 176 3.78 9.18 -12.88
C ASP A 176 4.16 7.86 -13.56
N GLU A 177 5.46 7.53 -13.65
CA GLU A 177 5.94 6.29 -14.27
C GLU A 177 5.42 5.01 -13.55
N MET A 178 5.20 5.05 -12.23
CA MET A 178 4.56 3.95 -11.49
C MET A 178 3.13 3.65 -11.96
N LEU A 179 2.42 4.61 -12.55
CA LEU A 179 1.10 4.39 -13.13
C LEU A 179 1.17 3.99 -14.61
N GLU A 180 2.32 4.15 -15.27
CA GLU A 180 2.53 3.80 -16.68
C GLU A 180 3.04 2.38 -16.88
N ARG A 181 3.66 1.79 -15.84
CA ARG A 181 4.02 0.37 -15.82
C ARG A 181 2.83 -0.50 -15.48
N HIS A 182 2.73 -1.67 -16.10
CA HIS A 182 1.62 -2.61 -15.89
C HIS A 182 2.13 -4.05 -15.77
N SER A 183 1.52 -4.82 -14.86
CA SER A 183 1.85 -6.23 -14.63
C SER A 183 1.67 -7.03 -15.92
N GLY A 184 2.75 -7.66 -16.39
CA GLY A 184 2.75 -8.53 -17.58
C GLY A 184 2.76 -7.78 -18.92
N ASP A 185 2.89 -6.44 -18.91
CA ASP A 185 2.98 -5.66 -20.15
C ASP A 185 4.33 -5.90 -20.86
N PRO A 186 4.35 -6.11 -22.19
CA PRO A 186 5.57 -6.44 -22.92
C PRO A 186 6.54 -5.27 -23.07
N ASP A 187 6.04 -4.03 -23.05
CA ASP A 187 6.82 -2.82 -23.30
C ASP A 187 7.16 -2.10 -21.98
N ASN A 188 6.22 -2.05 -21.04
CA ASN A 188 6.35 -1.37 -19.74
C ASN A 188 5.95 -2.28 -18.56
N PRO A 189 6.64 -3.41 -18.32
CA PRO A 189 6.34 -4.32 -17.22
C PRO A 189 6.61 -3.68 -15.85
N ARG A 190 6.05 -4.29 -14.79
CA ARG A 190 6.44 -4.02 -13.39
C ARG A 190 7.90 -4.38 -13.17
N ILE A 191 8.54 -3.77 -12.17
CA ILE A 191 9.99 -3.88 -11.95
C ILE A 191 10.40 -5.30 -11.55
N LEU A 192 9.61 -5.96 -10.71
CA LEU A 192 9.93 -7.28 -10.16
C LEU A 192 9.18 -8.39 -10.90
N GLY A 193 9.88 -9.46 -11.26
CA GLY A 193 9.32 -10.55 -12.06
C GLY A 193 8.07 -11.21 -11.44
N ALA A 194 8.07 -11.46 -10.13
CA ALA A 194 6.93 -12.05 -9.42
C ALA A 194 5.64 -11.20 -9.50
N PHE A 195 5.80 -9.89 -9.69
CA PHE A 195 4.71 -8.91 -9.84
C PHE A 195 4.31 -8.68 -11.31
N ASN A 196 4.82 -9.52 -12.23
CA ASN A 196 4.34 -9.63 -13.61
C ASN A 196 3.69 -10.99 -13.91
N GLU A 197 3.76 -11.95 -12.99
CA GLU A 197 3.13 -13.25 -13.14
C GLU A 197 1.60 -13.14 -12.99
N GLU A 198 0.85 -14.09 -13.55
CA GLU A 198 -0.60 -14.12 -13.35
C GLU A 198 -0.96 -14.57 -11.92
N THR A 199 -2.08 -14.04 -11.38
CA THR A 199 -2.79 -14.65 -10.24
C THR A 199 -4.09 -15.27 -10.77
N PRO A 200 -4.02 -16.49 -11.35
CA PRO A 200 -5.10 -17.00 -12.21
C PRO A 200 -6.34 -17.49 -11.45
N ASP A 201 -6.20 -17.80 -10.15
CA ASP A 201 -7.28 -18.35 -9.34
C ASP A 201 -7.16 -17.97 -7.85
N TRP A 202 -8.19 -18.31 -7.09
CA TRP A 202 -8.28 -17.98 -5.66
C TRP A 202 -7.27 -18.72 -4.81
N LEU A 203 -6.83 -19.93 -5.20
CA LEU A 203 -5.77 -20.62 -4.47
C LEU A 203 -4.43 -19.87 -4.63
N SER A 204 -4.16 -19.40 -5.84
CA SER A 204 -3.01 -18.56 -6.16
C SER A 204 -3.05 -17.25 -5.37
N PHE A 205 -4.22 -16.59 -5.29
CA PHE A 205 -4.40 -15.39 -4.46
C PHE A 205 -4.12 -15.62 -2.97
N TYR A 206 -4.66 -16.71 -2.39
CA TYR A 206 -4.39 -17.02 -0.99
C TYR A 206 -2.91 -17.36 -0.75
N MET A 207 -2.24 -18.03 -1.70
CA MET A 207 -0.81 -18.28 -1.61
C MET A 207 0.01 -17.00 -1.77
N PHE A 208 -0.37 -16.12 -2.69
CA PHE A 208 0.26 -14.82 -2.91
C PHE A 208 0.22 -13.98 -1.63
N THR A 209 -0.98 -13.77 -1.07
CA THR A 209 -1.16 -13.00 0.18
C THR A 209 -0.52 -13.68 1.40
N TYR A 210 -0.21 -14.98 1.34
CA TYR A 210 0.51 -15.69 2.39
C TYR A 210 2.03 -15.61 2.28
N PHE A 211 2.57 -15.63 1.05
CA PHE A 211 4.00 -15.72 0.76
C PHE A 211 4.59 -14.46 0.14
N THR A 212 3.98 -13.87 -0.88
CA THR A 212 4.47 -12.67 -1.57
C THR A 212 4.30 -11.42 -0.70
N ASP A 213 3.12 -11.19 -0.12
CA ASP A 213 2.88 -10.11 0.84
C ASP A 213 3.77 -10.25 2.09
N ARG A 214 4.19 -11.48 2.39
CA ARG A 214 5.17 -11.72 3.45
C ARG A 214 6.57 -11.21 3.07
N ASP A 215 6.98 -11.25 1.80
CA ASP A 215 8.16 -10.50 1.37
C ASP A 215 7.96 -9.00 1.61
N GLY A 216 6.81 -8.44 1.20
CA GLY A 216 6.41 -7.06 1.50
C GLY A 216 6.59 -6.71 2.98
N LYS A 217 6.10 -7.56 3.90
CA LYS A 217 6.36 -7.42 5.34
C LYS A 217 7.85 -7.33 5.69
N TYR A 218 8.70 -8.21 5.16
CA TYR A 218 10.13 -8.20 5.49
C TYR A 218 10.86 -6.99 4.89
N GLN A 219 10.47 -6.56 3.68
CA GLN A 219 10.99 -5.32 3.08
C GLN A 219 10.57 -4.10 3.89
N LEU A 220 9.28 -3.97 4.20
CA LEU A 220 8.75 -2.88 5.04
C LEU A 220 9.35 -2.88 6.45
N ALA A 221 9.55 -4.05 7.07
CA ALA A 221 10.22 -4.15 8.36
C ALA A 221 11.68 -3.71 8.30
N SER A 222 12.36 -3.92 7.17
CA SER A 222 13.73 -3.44 6.96
C SER A 222 13.75 -1.92 6.74
N LEU A 223 12.85 -1.40 5.90
CA LEU A 223 12.72 0.04 5.62
C LEU A 223 12.21 0.84 6.82
N ARG A 224 11.47 0.22 7.73
CA ARG A 224 11.12 0.80 9.03
C ARG A 224 12.36 1.19 9.84
N GLU A 225 13.45 0.44 9.73
CA GLU A 225 14.67 0.76 10.46
C GLU A 225 15.47 1.91 9.81
N SER A 226 14.99 2.46 8.68
CA SER A 226 15.67 3.52 7.93
C SER A 226 15.98 4.75 8.78
N ALA A 227 17.16 5.31 8.53
CA ALA A 227 17.59 6.61 9.04
C ALA A 227 16.73 7.76 8.50
N PHE A 228 16.11 7.60 7.33
CA PHE A 228 15.13 8.54 6.80
C PHE A 228 13.77 8.30 7.48
N ASP A 229 13.48 9.11 8.49
CA ASP A 229 12.39 8.91 9.44
C ASP A 229 10.97 8.94 8.81
N PRO A 230 10.68 9.82 7.83
CA PRO A 230 9.40 9.76 7.10
C PRO A 230 9.13 8.40 6.44
N LEU A 231 10.13 7.78 5.81
CA LEU A 231 10.01 6.43 5.24
C LEU A 231 9.79 5.39 6.35
N SER A 232 10.62 5.44 7.40
CA SER A 232 10.50 4.54 8.55
C SER A 232 9.08 4.52 9.14
N ARG A 233 8.52 5.70 9.39
CA ARG A 233 7.18 5.88 9.99
C ARG A 233 6.06 5.49 9.03
N THR A 234 6.29 5.64 7.72
CA THR A 234 5.37 5.18 6.68
C THR A 234 5.30 3.66 6.68
N CYS A 235 6.46 2.97 6.66
CA CYS A 235 6.52 1.51 6.68
C CYS A 235 5.96 0.91 7.98
N GLU A 236 6.21 1.53 9.15
CA GLU A 236 5.61 1.08 10.41
C GLU A 236 4.07 1.15 10.38
N PHE A 237 3.49 2.13 9.69
CA PHE A 237 2.03 2.18 9.52
C PHE A 237 1.54 1.09 8.57
N MET A 238 2.19 0.92 7.40
CA MET A 238 1.86 -0.10 6.41
C MET A 238 1.92 -1.53 6.99
N LEU A 239 2.86 -1.82 7.89
CA LEU A 239 2.94 -3.11 8.58
C LEU A 239 1.67 -3.48 9.37
N LYS A 240 0.84 -2.50 9.75
CA LYS A 240 -0.46 -2.76 10.40
C LYS A 240 -1.51 -3.27 9.40
N GLU A 241 -1.43 -2.83 8.15
CA GLU A 241 -2.31 -3.25 7.05
C GLU A 241 -1.82 -4.59 6.48
N GLU A 242 -0.51 -4.75 6.28
CA GLU A 242 0.13 -6.00 5.83
C GLU A 242 -0.25 -7.22 6.68
N ALA A 243 -0.47 -7.00 7.98
CA ALA A 243 -0.95 -8.04 8.89
C ALA A 243 -2.32 -8.62 8.48
N HIS A 244 -3.20 -7.80 7.91
CA HIS A 244 -4.48 -8.24 7.38
C HIS A 244 -4.30 -9.09 6.12
N HIS A 245 -3.40 -8.70 5.20
CA HIS A 245 -3.20 -9.43 3.95
C HIS A 245 -2.70 -10.85 4.23
N MET A 246 -1.68 -10.99 5.09
CA MET A 246 -1.21 -12.30 5.54
C MET A 246 -2.29 -13.14 6.25
N PHE A 247 -3.19 -12.49 6.99
CA PHE A 247 -4.33 -13.18 7.60
C PHE A 247 -5.28 -13.73 6.53
N VAL A 248 -5.56 -12.97 5.47
CA VAL A 248 -6.40 -13.41 4.34
C VAL A 248 -5.77 -14.65 3.69
N GLY A 249 -4.48 -14.61 3.37
CA GLY A 249 -3.78 -15.75 2.78
C GLY A 249 -3.75 -16.98 3.69
N ALA A 250 -3.35 -16.79 4.96
CA ALA A 250 -3.23 -17.89 5.92
C ALA A 250 -4.57 -18.59 6.18
N THR A 251 -5.64 -17.81 6.39
CA THR A 251 -6.97 -18.37 6.66
C THR A 251 -7.64 -18.91 5.41
N GLY A 252 -7.39 -18.32 4.24
CA GLY A 252 -7.85 -18.83 2.95
C GLY A 252 -7.31 -20.22 2.66
N VAL A 253 -5.98 -20.40 2.69
CA VAL A 253 -5.35 -21.72 2.53
C VAL A 253 -5.82 -22.70 3.61
N GLY A 254 -5.91 -22.25 4.87
CA GLY A 254 -6.40 -23.08 5.98
C GLY A 254 -7.82 -23.61 5.74
N ARG A 255 -8.73 -22.77 5.22
CA ARG A 255 -10.11 -23.17 4.87
C ARG A 255 -10.16 -24.15 3.70
N VAL A 256 -9.29 -23.99 2.70
CA VAL A 256 -9.18 -24.95 1.58
C VAL A 256 -8.75 -26.32 2.11
N VAL A 257 -7.67 -26.38 2.90
CA VAL A 257 -7.16 -27.62 3.49
C VAL A 257 -8.22 -28.29 4.37
N GLN A 258 -8.89 -27.51 5.23
CA GLN A 258 -9.95 -28.01 6.09
C GLN A 258 -11.08 -28.66 5.27
N ARG A 259 -11.56 -28.00 4.21
CA ARG A 259 -12.63 -28.54 3.36
C ARG A 259 -12.21 -29.81 2.63
N THR A 260 -10.96 -29.90 2.17
CA THR A 260 -10.43 -31.13 1.56
C THR A 260 -10.43 -32.28 2.56
N ILE A 261 -9.97 -32.07 3.79
CA ILE A 261 -9.94 -33.11 4.83
C ILE A 261 -11.36 -33.60 5.19
N GLU A 262 -12.34 -32.69 5.25
CA GLU A 262 -13.74 -33.05 5.49
C GLU A 262 -14.27 -34.00 4.42
N LEU A 263 -14.06 -33.65 3.14
CA LEU A 263 -14.48 -34.47 2.00
C LEU A 263 -13.76 -35.82 1.91
N MET A 264 -12.52 -35.93 2.41
CA MET A 264 -11.80 -37.20 2.47
C MET A 264 -12.33 -38.13 3.58
N ARG A 265 -13.06 -37.59 4.56
CA ARG A 265 -13.67 -38.36 5.66
C ARG A 265 -15.10 -38.81 5.38
N GLU A 266 -15.77 -38.17 4.40
CA GLU A 266 -17.07 -38.58 3.86
C GLU A 266 -16.94 -39.88 3.05
#